data_AF-A0A6A5V9I2-F1
#
_entry.id   AF-A0A6A5V9I2-F1
#
_cell.length_a   1.000
_cell.length_b   1.000
_cell.length_c   1.000
_cell.angle_alpha   90.00
_cell.angle_beta   90.00
_cell.angle_gamma   90.00
#
_symmetry.space_group_name_H-M   'P 1'
#
loop_
_entity.id
_entity.type
_entity.pdbx_description
1 polymer ?
#
loop_
_entity_poly.entity_id
_entity_poly.type
_entity_poly.pdbx_seq_one_letter_code
_entity_poly.pdbx_strand_id
1 'polypeptide(L)'
;MVRADGVDDFVKSRDAYNKLHEWLDAKQLKDTSVSIGPRGSYFARRGQDWISHGLPKDLMAKLDRHKNEFTPIHVALGIHGAWILLWSDGDVAWNLRNFYPSLASGPALTGGVGQVTFAALNPYEDDGYFIMGDDGCSLNADLSSFEERIYTRW
;
A
#
# COMPACT_ATOMS: atom_id res chain seq x y z
N MET A 1 -3.71 -23.18 16.69
CA MET A 1 -3.96 -22.57 18.02
C MET A 1 -3.54 -21.12 17.92
N VAL A 2 -4.49 -20.19 17.76
CA VAL A 2 -4.19 -18.74 17.68
C VAL A 2 -3.87 -18.28 19.10
N ARG A 3 -2.71 -17.65 19.31
CA ARG A 3 -2.36 -17.06 20.62
C ARG A 3 -3.40 -15.99 20.97
N ALA A 4 -3.70 -15.79 22.26
CA ALA A 4 -4.71 -14.84 22.73
C ALA A 4 -4.55 -13.43 22.11
N ASP A 5 -3.31 -12.96 21.96
CA ASP A 5 -2.98 -11.67 21.33
C ASP A 5 -3.36 -11.59 19.84
N GLY A 6 -3.40 -12.74 19.14
CA GLY A 6 -3.78 -12.82 17.73
C GLY A 6 -5.29 -12.81 17.51
N VAL A 7 -6.09 -13.09 18.53
CA VAL A 7 -7.56 -13.06 18.44
C VAL A 7 -8.06 -11.61 18.43
N ASP A 8 -7.49 -10.76 19.29
CA ASP A 8 -7.86 -9.34 19.35
C ASP A 8 -7.47 -8.57 18.08
N ASP A 9 -6.28 -8.84 17.54
CA ASP A 9 -5.82 -8.26 16.28
C ASP A 9 -6.69 -8.71 15.10
N PHE A 10 -7.15 -9.97 15.10
CA PHE A 10 -8.08 -10.50 14.09
C PHE A 10 -9.46 -9.84 14.17
N VAL A 11 -10.04 -9.72 15.37
CA VAL A 11 -11.36 -9.09 15.58
C VAL A 11 -11.32 -7.63 15.15
N LYS A 12 -10.28 -6.87 15.53
CA LYS A 12 -10.10 -5.48 15.10
C LYS A 12 -9.98 -5.35 13.59
N SER A 13 -9.22 -6.24 12.95
CA SER A 13 -9.05 -6.26 11.49
C SER A 13 -10.38 -6.54 10.78
N ARG A 14 -11.17 -7.50 11.29
CA ARG A 14 -12.50 -7.82 10.76
C ARG A 14 -13.43 -6.61 10.83
N ASP A 15 -13.53 -5.97 11.99
CA ASP A 15 -14.43 -4.84 12.17
C ASP A 15 -13.99 -3.63 11.30
N ALA A 16 -12.68 -3.47 11.08
CA ALA A 16 -12.15 -2.49 10.15
C ALA A 16 -12.56 -2.80 8.70
N TYR A 17 -12.48 -4.05 8.25
CA TYR A 17 -12.90 -4.43 6.91
C TYR A 17 -14.42 -4.39 6.70
N ASN A 18 -15.23 -4.61 7.73
CA ASN A 18 -16.67 -4.38 7.64
C ASN A 18 -16.98 -2.91 7.31
N LYS A 19 -16.30 -1.96 7.96
CA LYS A 19 -16.43 -0.53 7.64
C LYS A 19 -15.99 -0.21 6.22
N LEU A 20 -14.90 -0.83 5.76
CA LEU A 20 -14.45 -0.69 4.37
C LEU A 20 -15.51 -1.21 3.39
N HIS A 21 -16.07 -2.40 3.65
CA HIS A 21 -17.11 -3.00 2.84
C HIS A 21 -18.36 -2.10 2.74
N GLU A 22 -18.87 -1.63 3.89
CA GLU A 22 -20.00 -0.68 3.94
C GLU A 22 -19.74 0.59 3.14
N TRP A 23 -18.51 1.12 3.21
CA TRP A 23 -18.13 2.31 2.45
C TRP A 23 -18.02 2.07 0.94
N LEU A 24 -17.62 0.85 0.54
CA LEU A 24 -17.55 0.41 -0.85
C LEU A 24 -18.91 0.06 -1.46
N ASP A 25 -19.92 -0.32 -0.66
CA ASP A 25 -21.26 -0.75 -1.13
C ASP A 25 -22.12 0.38 -1.76
N ALA A 26 -21.52 1.51 -2.12
CA ALA A 26 -22.17 2.55 -2.89
C ALA A 26 -22.34 2.13 -4.36
N LYS A 27 -23.48 2.47 -4.97
CA LYS A 27 -23.86 2.13 -6.36
C LYS A 27 -22.90 2.65 -7.46
N GLN A 28 -21.80 3.31 -7.12
CA GLN A 28 -20.81 3.83 -8.06
C GLN A 28 -19.39 3.65 -7.51
N LEU A 29 -18.67 2.65 -8.04
CA LEU A 29 -17.27 2.32 -7.73
C LEU A 29 -16.27 2.98 -8.70
N LYS A 30 -16.67 4.04 -9.40
CA LYS A 30 -15.75 4.77 -10.29
C LYS A 30 -14.71 5.52 -9.46
N ASP A 31 -13.51 5.67 -10.02
CA ASP A 31 -12.40 6.41 -9.39
C ASP A 31 -12.11 5.93 -7.95
N THR A 32 -12.08 4.61 -7.76
CA THR A 32 -11.86 3.97 -6.46
C THR A 32 -10.49 3.28 -6.43
N SER A 33 -9.72 3.52 -5.38
CA SER A 33 -8.40 2.95 -5.13
C SER A 33 -8.40 2.37 -3.72
N VAL A 34 -8.04 1.10 -3.57
CA VAL A 34 -8.01 0.40 -2.28
C VAL A 34 -6.66 -0.28 -2.12
N SER A 35 -6.03 -0.05 -0.99
CA SER A 35 -4.76 -0.66 -0.61
C SER A 35 -4.89 -1.31 0.74
N ILE A 36 -4.49 -2.58 0.83
CA ILE A 36 -4.53 -3.37 2.05
C ILE A 36 -3.10 -3.65 2.48
N GLY A 37 -2.79 -3.33 3.73
CA GLY A 37 -1.48 -3.50 4.32
C GLY A 37 -1.47 -4.54 5.45
N PRO A 38 -0.31 -4.73 6.09
CA PRO A 38 -0.17 -5.63 7.23
C PRO A 38 -1.13 -5.28 8.38
N ARG A 39 -1.48 -6.31 9.18
CA ARG A 39 -2.26 -6.18 10.42
C ARG A 39 -3.62 -5.48 10.25
N GLY A 40 -4.29 -5.73 9.12
CA GLY A 40 -5.63 -5.17 8.87
C GLY A 40 -5.62 -3.70 8.46
N SER A 41 -4.46 -3.09 8.25
CA SER A 41 -4.38 -1.69 7.80
C SER A 41 -4.91 -1.55 6.38
N TYR A 42 -5.53 -0.41 6.08
CA TYR A 42 -5.95 -0.09 4.73
C TYR A 42 -6.03 1.41 4.48
N PHE A 43 -5.94 1.77 3.21
CA PHE A 43 -6.32 3.06 2.66
C PHE A 43 -7.30 2.82 1.53
N ALA A 44 -8.41 3.56 1.50
CA ALA A 44 -9.37 3.51 0.40
C ALA A 44 -9.82 4.91 0.03
N ARG A 45 -9.75 5.25 -1.26
CA ARG A 45 -10.10 6.55 -1.84
C ARG A 45 -11.17 6.36 -2.91
N ARG A 46 -12.11 7.30 -2.99
CA ARG A 46 -13.15 7.41 -4.02
C ARG A 46 -13.35 8.89 -4.34
N GLY A 47 -13.00 9.31 -5.56
CA GLY A 47 -13.04 10.73 -5.87
C GLY A 47 -12.09 11.51 -4.95
N GLN A 48 -12.59 12.55 -4.29
CA GLN A 48 -11.81 13.32 -3.31
C GLN A 48 -11.91 12.80 -1.88
N ASP A 49 -12.78 11.83 -1.62
CA ASP A 49 -12.97 11.27 -0.29
C ASP A 49 -12.08 10.05 -0.08
N TRP A 50 -11.64 9.85 1.16
CA TRP A 50 -10.96 8.63 1.56
C TRP A 50 -11.30 8.22 2.99
N ILE A 51 -11.16 6.93 3.24
CA ILE A 51 -11.17 6.33 4.57
C ILE A 51 -9.90 5.52 4.76
N SER A 52 -9.48 5.34 6.01
CA SER A 52 -8.31 4.55 6.32
C SER A 52 -8.41 3.91 7.69
N HIS A 53 -7.59 2.90 7.91
CA HIS A 53 -7.45 2.22 9.19
C HIS A 53 -6.00 1.79 9.40
N GLY A 54 -5.51 1.93 10.64
CA GLY A 54 -4.23 1.34 11.05
C GLY A 54 -2.99 1.85 10.29
N LEU A 55 -3.06 3.03 9.66
CA LEU A 55 -1.94 3.58 8.91
C LEU A 55 -0.79 4.02 9.83
N PRO A 56 0.47 3.98 9.35
CA PRO A 56 1.61 4.55 10.06
C PRO A 56 1.36 6.03 10.44
N LYS A 57 1.78 6.42 11.65
CA LYS A 57 1.48 7.76 12.20
C LYS A 57 2.02 8.91 11.34
N ASP A 58 3.19 8.74 10.74
CA ASP A 58 3.80 9.72 9.85
C ASP A 58 3.10 9.81 8.49
N LEU A 59 2.58 8.68 7.97
CA LEU A 59 1.69 8.69 6.82
C LEU A 59 0.40 9.46 7.13
N MET A 60 -0.24 9.20 8.28
CA MET A 60 -1.43 9.95 8.71
C MET A 60 -1.15 11.45 8.83
N ALA A 61 -0.04 11.83 9.45
CA ALA A 61 0.36 13.23 9.57
C ALA A 61 0.55 13.90 8.20
N LYS A 62 1.08 13.18 7.20
CA LYS A 62 1.17 13.70 5.82
C LYS A 62 -0.19 13.86 5.16
N LEU A 63 -1.09 12.88 5.31
CA LEU A 63 -2.46 12.97 4.80
C LEU A 63 -3.21 14.16 5.41
N ASP A 64 -3.11 14.35 6.72
CA ASP A 64 -3.78 15.44 7.43
C ASP A 64 -3.22 16.81 7.05
N ARG A 65 -1.89 16.92 6.90
CA ARG A 65 -1.22 18.17 6.51
C ARG A 65 -1.67 18.68 5.14
N HIS A 66 -1.86 17.78 4.17
CA HIS A 66 -2.16 18.15 2.78
C HIS A 66 -3.63 17.92 2.40
N LYS A 67 -4.50 17.62 3.36
CA LYS A 67 -5.91 17.25 3.16
C LYS A 67 -6.70 18.22 2.27
N ASN A 68 -6.34 19.51 2.28
CA ASN A 68 -7.01 20.57 1.53
C ASN A 68 -6.22 21.09 0.31
N GLU A 69 -5.01 20.58 0.08
CA GLU A 69 -4.12 21.03 -0.99
C GLU A 69 -4.14 20.04 -2.16
N PHE A 70 -3.94 18.75 -1.86
CA PHE A 70 -3.81 17.70 -2.85
C PHE A 70 -4.61 16.48 -2.42
N THR A 71 -5.19 15.78 -3.40
CA THR A 71 -5.96 14.57 -3.11
C THR A 71 -5.01 13.36 -3.17
N PRO A 72 -4.92 12.53 -2.12
CA PRO A 72 -4.11 11.30 -2.18
C PRO A 72 -4.74 10.34 -3.19
N ILE A 73 -3.99 9.93 -4.23
CA ILE A 73 -4.51 9.04 -5.30
C ILE A 73 -4.32 7.57 -4.96
N HIS A 74 -3.21 7.23 -4.31
CA HIS A 74 -2.86 5.86 -4.02
C HIS A 74 -1.86 5.80 -2.86
N VAL A 75 -1.92 4.71 -2.09
CA VAL A 75 -0.98 4.42 -1.02
C VAL A 75 -0.50 2.99 -1.17
N ALA A 76 0.81 2.76 -1.21
CA ALA A 76 1.37 1.42 -1.08
C ALA A 76 1.72 1.18 0.40
N LEU A 77 1.33 0.02 0.96
CA LEU A 77 1.59 -0.33 2.35
C LEU A 77 2.49 -1.56 2.41
N GLY A 78 3.66 -1.40 3.01
CA GLY A 78 4.67 -2.44 3.14
C GLY A 78 4.86 -2.94 4.58
N ILE A 79 5.84 -3.83 4.74
CA ILE A 79 6.23 -4.36 6.05
C ILE A 79 6.71 -3.25 6.99
N HIS A 80 6.62 -3.51 8.30
CA HIS A 80 7.12 -2.61 9.35
C HIS A 80 6.62 -1.16 9.27
N GLY A 81 5.43 -0.95 8.69
CA GLY A 81 4.86 0.38 8.51
C GLY A 81 5.61 1.25 7.50
N ALA A 82 6.24 0.59 6.51
CA ALA A 82 6.72 1.23 5.30
C ALA A 82 5.55 1.64 4.41
N TRP A 83 5.70 2.75 3.69
CA TRP A 83 4.65 3.26 2.83
C TRP A 83 5.17 4.12 1.68
N ILE A 84 4.38 4.18 0.62
CA ILE A 84 4.47 5.16 -0.48
C ILE A 84 3.12 5.83 -0.61
N LEU A 85 3.10 7.13 -0.86
CA LEU A 85 1.93 7.95 -1.05
C LEU A 85 2.09 8.73 -2.35
N LEU A 86 1.13 8.53 -3.26
CA LEU A 86 1.04 9.25 -4.51
C LEU A 86 -0.04 10.33 -4.39
N TRP A 87 0.28 11.55 -4.84
CA TRP A 87 -0.62 12.70 -4.83
C TRP A 87 -1.16 13.02 -6.23
N SER A 88 -2.27 13.73 -6.29
CA SER A 88 -2.93 14.11 -7.56
C SER A 88 -2.14 15.09 -8.42
N ASP A 89 -1.18 15.82 -7.84
CA ASP A 89 -0.26 16.71 -8.55
C ASP A 89 0.97 15.98 -9.12
N GLY A 90 1.10 14.68 -8.84
CA GLY A 90 2.23 13.87 -9.24
C GLY A 90 3.37 13.81 -8.23
N ASP A 91 3.26 14.49 -7.08
CA ASP A 91 4.23 14.34 -6.01
C ASP A 91 4.17 12.93 -5.41
N VAL A 92 5.34 12.45 -4.99
CA VAL A 92 5.53 11.14 -4.39
C VAL A 92 6.22 11.30 -3.05
N ALA A 93 5.51 10.94 -1.99
CA ALA A 93 6.07 10.85 -0.65
C ALA A 93 6.27 9.38 -0.26
N TRP A 94 7.31 9.09 0.51
CA TRP A 94 7.54 7.72 0.98
C TRP A 94 8.30 7.69 2.30
N ASN A 95 8.15 6.57 3.01
CA ASN A 95 9.04 6.18 4.09
C ASN A 95 9.16 4.66 4.08
N LEU A 96 10.29 4.16 3.57
CA LEU A 96 10.50 2.74 3.34
C LEU A 96 11.07 2.00 4.56
N ARG A 97 11.33 2.73 5.66
CA ARG A 97 11.83 2.17 6.93
C ARG A 97 13.10 1.33 6.81
N ASN A 98 13.87 1.52 5.74
CA ASN A 98 15.04 0.73 5.34
C ASN A 98 14.77 -0.74 4.97
N PHE A 99 13.50 -1.12 4.75
CA PHE A 99 13.12 -2.48 4.36
C PHE A 99 12.98 -2.67 2.83
N TYR A 100 13.10 -1.58 2.06
CA TYR A 100 13.11 -1.63 0.59
C TYR A 100 14.34 -0.87 0.05
N PRO A 101 15.57 -1.34 0.36
CA PRO A 101 16.80 -0.64 0.01
C PRO A 101 16.98 -0.46 -1.50
N SER A 102 16.67 -1.47 -2.32
CA SER A 102 16.81 -1.37 -3.78
C SER A 102 15.88 -0.29 -4.34
N LEU A 103 14.66 -0.24 -3.84
CA LEU A 103 13.70 0.80 -4.21
C LEU A 103 14.14 2.19 -3.75
N ALA A 104 14.64 2.33 -2.52
CA ALA A 104 15.10 3.60 -1.96
C ALA A 104 16.30 4.19 -2.73
N SER A 105 17.19 3.33 -3.22
CA SER A 105 18.33 3.73 -4.06
C SER A 105 18.00 3.84 -5.56
N GLY A 106 16.86 3.32 -5.98
CA GLY A 106 16.48 3.18 -7.37
C GLY A 106 15.96 4.48 -7.98
N PRO A 107 15.98 4.60 -9.32
CA PRO A 107 15.52 5.80 -10.02
C PRO A 107 14.00 6.02 -9.88
N ALA A 108 13.24 4.98 -9.53
CA ALA A 108 11.79 4.99 -9.47
C ALA A 108 11.21 5.98 -8.43
N LEU A 109 11.89 6.21 -7.31
CA LEU A 109 11.46 7.16 -6.27
C LEU A 109 12.39 8.37 -6.12
N THR A 110 13.51 8.41 -6.85
CA THR A 110 14.52 9.48 -6.77
C THR A 110 14.47 10.43 -7.96
N GLY A 111 13.45 10.32 -8.82
CA GLY A 111 13.20 11.23 -9.95
C GLY A 111 13.88 10.84 -11.26
N GLY A 112 14.36 9.59 -11.38
CA GLY A 112 15.02 9.07 -12.59
C GLY A 112 14.08 8.35 -13.57
N VAL A 113 12.82 8.15 -13.21
CA VAL A 113 11.76 7.56 -14.05
C VAL A 113 10.60 8.56 -14.07
N GLY A 114 9.87 8.65 -15.19
CA GLY A 114 8.66 9.48 -15.32
C GLY A 114 7.65 9.31 -14.18
N GLN A 115 6.61 10.14 -14.18
CA GLN A 115 5.66 10.26 -13.07
C GLN A 115 5.17 8.89 -12.59
N VAL A 116 5.32 8.60 -11.30
CA VAL A 116 4.87 7.33 -10.71
C VAL A 116 3.35 7.35 -10.65
N THR A 117 2.72 6.40 -11.33
CA THR A 117 1.26 6.27 -11.44
C THR A 117 0.71 5.17 -10.54
N PHE A 118 1.53 4.18 -10.17
CA PHE A 118 1.14 3.11 -9.27
C PHE A 118 2.34 2.54 -8.50
N ALA A 119 2.09 2.09 -7.28
CA ALA A 119 3.11 1.48 -6.42
C ALA A 119 2.51 0.35 -5.57
N ALA A 120 3.23 -0.75 -5.43
CA ALA A 120 2.90 -1.82 -4.50
C ALA A 120 4.18 -2.22 -3.74
N LEU A 121 4.03 -2.39 -2.42
CA LEU A 121 5.07 -2.92 -1.56
C LEU A 121 4.63 -4.30 -1.10
N ASN A 122 5.54 -5.27 -1.11
CA ASN A 122 5.24 -6.61 -0.60
C ASN A 122 5.07 -6.54 0.92
N PRO A 123 3.90 -6.90 1.48
CA PRO A 123 3.65 -6.84 2.92
C PRO A 123 4.18 -8.06 3.70
N TYR A 124 4.93 -8.96 3.04
CA TYR A 124 5.46 -10.20 3.62
C TYR A 124 6.97 -10.40 3.41
N GLU A 125 7.57 -9.68 2.47
CA GLU A 125 8.97 -9.87 2.06
C GLU A 125 9.69 -8.51 2.00
N ASP A 126 10.91 -8.50 2.53
CA ASP A 126 11.82 -7.36 2.43
C ASP A 126 12.18 -7.12 0.96
N ASP A 127 12.28 -5.85 0.58
CA ASP A 127 12.70 -5.38 -0.74
C ASP A 127 11.85 -5.86 -1.93
N GLY A 128 10.74 -6.57 -1.69
CA GLY A 128 9.77 -6.93 -2.71
C GLY A 128 8.85 -5.77 -3.07
N TYR A 129 8.82 -5.30 -4.31
CA TYR A 129 7.99 -4.18 -4.74
C TYR A 129 7.64 -4.22 -6.22
N PHE A 130 6.63 -3.44 -6.60
CA PHE A 130 6.31 -3.12 -7.98
C PHE A 130 5.97 -1.63 -8.11
N ILE A 131 6.67 -0.91 -8.98
CA ILE A 131 6.40 0.49 -9.30
C ILE A 131 6.10 0.61 -10.78
N MET A 132 5.09 1.40 -11.12
CA MET A 132 4.76 1.78 -12.49
C MET A 132 4.80 3.29 -12.60
N GLY A 133 5.49 3.78 -13.62
CA GLY A 133 5.43 5.16 -14.05
C GLY A 133 5.21 5.24 -15.56
N ASP A 134 5.17 6.46 -16.08
CA ASP A 134 4.87 6.69 -17.50
C ASP A 134 5.91 6.07 -18.46
N ASP A 135 7.17 6.00 -18.03
CA ASP A 135 8.29 5.50 -18.84
C ASP A 135 8.53 3.99 -18.68
N GLY A 136 7.72 3.30 -17.87
CA GLY A 136 7.83 1.86 -17.67
C GLY A 136 7.57 1.41 -16.23
N CYS A 137 8.05 0.22 -15.88
CA CYS A 137 7.89 -0.34 -14.55
C CYS A 137 9.20 -0.89 -13.98
N SER A 138 9.27 -0.93 -12.65
CA SER A 138 10.35 -1.56 -11.88
C SER A 138 9.74 -2.57 -10.92
N LEU A 139 10.28 -3.78 -10.91
CA LEU A 139 9.82 -4.89 -10.09
C LEU A 139 11.03 -5.49 -9.36
N ASN A 140 10.87 -5.79 -8.08
CA ASN A 140 11.72 -6.71 -7.35
C ASN A 140 10.82 -7.73 -6.66
N ALA A 141 10.98 -9.00 -6.99
CA ALA A 141 10.20 -10.08 -6.41
C ALA A 141 10.99 -11.40 -6.52
N ASP A 142 10.99 -12.19 -5.44
CA ASP A 142 11.51 -13.55 -5.51
C ASP A 142 10.52 -14.49 -6.20
N LEU A 143 10.73 -14.70 -7.50
CA LEU A 143 9.92 -15.60 -8.32
C LEU A 143 10.31 -17.08 -8.13
N SER A 144 11.39 -17.39 -7.42
CA SER A 144 11.84 -18.78 -7.23
C SER A 144 10.88 -19.60 -6.36
N SER A 145 10.20 -18.94 -5.41
CA SER A 145 9.19 -19.55 -4.53
C SER A 145 7.91 -20.02 -5.26
N PHE A 146 7.69 -19.60 -6.50
CA PHE A 146 6.56 -20.06 -7.32
C PHE A 146 6.81 -21.43 -7.96
N GLU A 147 8.07 -21.81 -8.22
CA GLU A 147 8.39 -23.07 -8.89
C GLU A 147 8.22 -24.29 -7.96
N GLU A 148 8.50 -24.16 -6.66
CA GLU A 148 8.35 -25.28 -5.70
C GLU A 148 6.89 -25.70 -5.47
N ARG A 149 5.92 -24.78 -5.62
CA ARG A 149 4.49 -25.07 -5.39
C ARG A 149 3.83 -25.85 -6.51
N ILE A 150 4.46 -25.97 -7.68
CA ILE A 150 3.93 -26.73 -8.82
C ILE A 150 4.27 -28.22 -8.71
N TYR A 151 5.29 -28.59 -7.92
CA TYR A 151 5.78 -29.97 -7.83
C TYR A 151 5.32 -30.78 -6.61
N THR A 152 4.47 -30.23 -5.72
CA THR A 152 3.99 -30.94 -4.51
C THR A 152 2.48 -31.23 -4.47
N ARG A 153 1.85 -31.48 -5.63
CA ARG A 153 0.53 -32.13 -5.67
C ARG A 153 0.41 -33.10 -6.85
N TRP A 154 0.66 -34.39 -6.57
CA TRP A 154 -0.10 -35.53 -7.09
C TRP A 154 -0.20 -36.57 -5.97
#